data_AF-E9J7Y4-F1
#
_entry.id   AF-E9J7Y4-F1
#
_cell.length_a   1.000
_cell.length_b   1.000
_cell.length_c   1.000
_cell.angle_alpha   90.00
_cell.angle_beta   90.00
_cell.angle_gamma   90.00
#
_symmetry.space_group_name_H-M   'P 1'
#
loop_
_entity.id
_entity.type
_entity.pdbx_description
1 polymer ?
#
loop_
_entity_poly.entity_id
_entity_poly.type
_entity_poly.pdbx_seq_one_letter_code
_entity_poly.pdbx_strand_id
1 'polypeptide(L)'
;SYKDSSDSCPFKELAEVAISILSLPYSNAEIERVFSQLNIIKNKQRNRMKVNLINSILAIRAGLRRLKTDCYTYELPNDVLNLIGTKASY
;
A
#
# COMPACT_ATOMS: atom_id res chain seq x y z
N SER A 1 -8.56 12.51 -22.46
CA SER A 1 -9.57 11.43 -22.52
C SER A 1 -9.97 11.29 -23.97
N TYR A 2 -9.84 10.10 -24.57
CA TYR A 2 -10.27 9.87 -25.96
C TYR A 2 -11.80 9.85 -25.98
N LYS A 3 -12.38 10.84 -26.63
CA LYS A 3 -13.82 10.95 -26.88
C LYS A 3 -14.05 10.95 -28.37
N ASP A 4 -15.11 10.28 -28.80
CA ASP A 4 -15.53 10.31 -30.20
C ASP A 4 -16.12 11.68 -30.57
N SER A 5 -16.49 11.85 -31.83
CA SER A 5 -17.13 13.07 -32.35
C SER A 5 -18.50 13.37 -31.72
N SER A 6 -19.06 12.44 -30.96
CA SER A 6 -20.34 12.54 -30.25
C SER A 6 -20.14 12.82 -28.74
N ASP A 7 -18.91 13.11 -28.31
CA ASP A 7 -18.49 13.27 -26.91
C ASP A 7 -18.71 12.00 -26.03
N SER A 8 -18.98 10.85 -26.66
CA SER A 8 -19.07 9.55 -25.99
C SER A 8 -17.72 8.82 -25.93
N CYS A 9 -17.52 8.03 -24.87
CA CYS A 9 -16.39 7.12 -24.73
C CYS A 9 -16.87 5.68 -25.01
N PRO A 10 -16.99 5.25 -26.27
CA PRO A 10 -17.60 3.96 -26.62
C PRO A 10 -16.86 2.75 -26.04
N PHE A 11 -15.57 2.89 -25.72
CA PHE A 11 -14.73 1.83 -25.15
C PHE A 11 -14.43 2.02 -23.66
N LYS A 12 -15.22 2.83 -22.94
CA LYS A 12 -14.98 3.10 -21.51
C LYS A 12 -14.89 1.81 -20.69
N GLU A 13 -15.86 0.91 -20.87
CA GLU A 13 -15.89 -0.38 -20.15
C GLU A 13 -14.69 -1.25 -20.48
N LEU A 14 -14.33 -1.34 -21.76
CA LEU A 14 -13.15 -2.10 -22.21
C LEU A 14 -11.85 -1.51 -21.63
N ALA A 15 -11.73 -0.18 -21.60
CA ALA A 15 -10.58 0.50 -21.03
C ALA A 15 -10.48 0.26 -19.50
N GLU A 16 -11.59 0.32 -18.77
CA GLU A 16 -11.64 0.04 -17.33
C GLU A 16 -11.26 -1.42 -17.01
N VAL A 17 -11.73 -2.38 -17.80
CA VAL A 17 -11.33 -3.78 -17.68
C VAL A 17 -9.85 -3.98 -17.98
N ALA A 18 -9.35 -3.38 -19.06
CA ALA A 18 -7.94 -3.46 -19.43
C ALA A 18 -7.03 -2.87 -18.33
N ILE A 19 -7.38 -1.71 -17.78
CA ILE A 19 -6.67 -1.10 -16.65
C ILE A 19 -6.71 -2.02 -15.42
N SER A 20 -7.86 -2.61 -15.13
CA SER A 20 -8.01 -3.53 -14.00
C SER A 20 -7.09 -4.74 -14.14
N ILE A 21 -7.06 -5.37 -15.31
CA ILE A 21 -6.17 -6.51 -15.60
C ILE A 21 -4.70 -6.11 -15.47
N LEU A 22 -4.32 -4.94 -16.03
CA LEU A 22 -2.96 -4.43 -15.95
C LEU A 22 -2.53 -4.03 -14.53
N SER A 23 -3.49 -3.73 -13.65
CA SER A 23 -3.24 -3.41 -12.24
C SER A 23 -3.04 -4.65 -11.36
N LEU A 24 -3.43 -5.84 -11.85
CA LEU A 24 -3.24 -7.08 -11.12
C LEU A 24 -1.74 -7.43 -11.07
N PRO A 25 -1.23 -7.88 -9.91
CA PRO A 25 0.13 -8.37 -9.81
C PRO A 25 0.23 -9.68 -10.60
N TYR A 26 0.73 -9.59 -11.84
CA TYR A 26 0.87 -10.73 -12.75
C TYR A 26 2.03 -11.67 -12.37
N SER A 27 3.01 -11.17 -11.60
CA SER A 27 4.25 -11.92 -11.32
C SER A 27 4.29 -12.48 -9.90
N ASN A 28 4.59 -13.77 -9.80
CA ASN A 28 4.95 -14.42 -8.53
C ASN A 28 6.10 -13.69 -7.80
N ALA A 29 6.96 -12.97 -8.53
CA ALA A 29 8.04 -12.19 -7.93
C ALA A 29 7.53 -11.09 -6.98
N GLU A 30 6.36 -10.48 -7.24
CA GLU A 30 5.79 -9.49 -6.32
C GLU A 30 5.29 -10.15 -5.03
N ILE A 31 4.74 -11.36 -5.13
CA ILE A 31 4.32 -12.16 -3.96
C ILE A 31 5.55 -12.57 -3.14
N GLU A 32 6.60 -13.09 -3.79
CA GLU A 32 7.88 -13.43 -3.14
C GLU A 32 8.53 -12.23 -2.47
N ARG A 33 8.44 -11.04 -3.09
CA ARG A 33 8.91 -9.79 -2.49
C ARG A 33 8.14 -9.44 -1.22
N VAL A 34 6.82 -9.64 -1.19
CA VAL A 34 6.02 -9.47 0.05
C VAL A 34 6.45 -10.48 1.11
N PHE A 35 6.66 -11.75 0.75
CA PHE A 35 7.16 -12.76 1.69
C PHE A 35 8.56 -12.46 2.23
N SER A 36 9.44 -11.91 1.41
CA SER A 36 10.76 -11.43 1.84
C SER A 36 10.62 -10.31 2.89
N GLN A 37 9.74 -9.34 2.66
CA GLN A 37 9.45 -8.29 3.66
C GLN A 37 8.86 -8.86 4.95
N LEU A 38 7.94 -9.83 4.85
CA LEU A 38 7.38 -10.51 5.99
C LEU A 38 8.45 -11.23 6.82
N ASN A 39 9.44 -11.84 6.18
CA ASN A 39 10.53 -12.53 6.86
C ASN A 39 11.48 -11.55 7.59
N ILE A 40 11.69 -10.34 7.04
CA ILE A 40 12.45 -9.26 7.71
C ILE A 40 11.70 -8.78 8.97
N ILE A 41 10.39 -8.62 8.87
CA ILE A 41 9.53 -8.20 9.99
C ILE A 41 9.53 -9.30 11.05
N LYS A 42 9.10 -10.51 10.68
CA LYS A 42 8.99 -11.70 11.54
C LYS A 42 10.25 -12.55 11.46
N ASN A 43 11.36 -12.00 11.95
CA ASN A 43 12.63 -12.71 12.05
C ASN A 43 12.66 -13.66 13.27
N LYS A 44 13.74 -14.44 13.42
CA LYS A 44 13.90 -15.43 14.50
C LYS A 44 13.72 -14.84 15.91
N GLN A 45 14.16 -13.59 16.13
CA GLN A 45 14.03 -12.90 17.42
C GLN A 45 12.63 -12.32 17.65
N ARG A 46 11.92 -11.96 16.59
CA ARG A 46 10.58 -11.33 16.62
C ARG A 46 9.50 -12.24 16.05
N ASN A 47 9.56 -13.54 16.34
CA ASN A 47 8.66 -14.54 15.75
C ASN A 47 7.26 -14.57 16.38
N ARG A 48 7.05 -13.88 17.51
CA ARG A 48 5.80 -13.87 18.30
C ARG A 48 4.88 -12.66 18.06
N MET A 49 5.07 -11.92 16.97
CA MET A 49 4.18 -10.79 16.65
C MET A 49 2.78 -11.27 16.23
N LYS A 50 1.75 -10.58 16.73
CA LYS A 50 0.35 -10.79 16.31
C LYS A 50 0.19 -10.42 14.83
N VAL A 51 -0.69 -11.15 14.13
CA VAL A 51 -0.95 -10.94 12.69
C VAL A 51 -1.36 -9.50 12.39
N ASN A 52 -2.22 -8.90 13.21
CA ASN A 52 -2.67 -7.50 13.04
C ASN A 52 -1.48 -6.53 13.02
N LEU A 53 -0.52 -6.70 13.93
CA LEU A 53 0.67 -5.85 13.99
C LEU A 53 1.55 -6.03 12.74
N ILE A 54 1.74 -7.27 12.31
CA ILE A 54 2.51 -7.58 11.09
C ILE A 54 1.86 -6.91 9.88
N ASN A 55 0.54 -7.01 9.74
CA ASN A 55 -0.21 -6.39 8.66
C ASN A 55 -0.09 -4.87 8.68
N SER A 56 -0.20 -4.23 9.86
CA SER A 56 0.00 -2.77 10.00
C SER A 56 1.41 -2.35 9.57
N ILE A 57 2.45 -3.06 10.01
CA ILE A 57 3.83 -2.76 9.62
C ILE A 57 4.03 -2.94 8.11
N LEU A 58 3.48 -4.01 7.53
CA LEU A 58 3.58 -4.26 6.09
C LEU A 58 2.88 -3.16 5.28
N ALA A 59 1.70 -2.72 5.71
CA ALA A 59 0.96 -1.63 5.10
C ALA A 59 1.73 -0.30 5.16
N ILE A 60 2.32 0.04 6.31
CA ILE A 60 3.16 1.24 6.46
C ILE A 60 4.36 1.19 5.50
N ARG A 61 5.10 0.07 5.44
CA ARG A 61 6.24 -0.09 4.52
C ARG A 61 5.82 0.02 3.05
N ALA A 62 4.68 -0.56 2.68
CA ALA A 62 4.15 -0.47 1.33
C ALA A 62 3.72 0.97 0.96
N GLY A 63 3.11 1.69 1.92
CA GLY A 63 2.75 3.10 1.79
C GLY A 63 3.96 3.99 1.56
N LEU A 64 4.97 3.89 2.44
CA LEU A 64 6.24 4.64 2.31
C LEU A 64 6.95 4.36 0.98
N ARG A 65 7.01 3.09 0.56
CA ARG A 65 7.55 2.71 -0.76
C ARG A 65 6.79 3.36 -1.91
N ARG A 66 5.46 3.48 -1.83
CA ARG A 66 4.63 4.13 -2.85
C ARG A 66 4.88 5.63 -2.92
N LEU A 67 5.07 6.26 -1.76
CA LEU A 67 5.40 7.68 -1.64
C LEU A 67 6.86 7.99 -1.99
N LYS A 68 7.70 6.96 -2.17
CA LYS A 68 9.15 7.07 -2.38
C LYS A 68 9.85 7.83 -1.25
N THR A 69 9.33 7.70 -0.04
CA THR A 69 9.92 8.25 1.19
C THR A 69 10.33 7.12 2.13
N ASP A 70 11.05 7.47 3.18
CA ASP A 70 11.40 6.55 4.26
C ASP A 70 10.78 6.99 5.58
N CYS A 71 11.00 6.20 6.64
CA CYS A 71 10.47 6.50 7.96
C CYS A 71 11.19 7.64 8.70
N TYR A 72 12.29 8.16 8.15
CA TYR A 72 13.04 9.28 8.74
C TYR A 72 12.63 10.62 8.12
N THR A 73 12.23 10.59 6.85
CA THR A 73 11.86 11.76 6.04
C THR A 73 10.35 11.96 5.92
N TYR A 74 9.56 10.97 6.30
CA TYR A 74 8.11 11.08 6.25
C TYR A 74 7.58 11.99 7.36
N GLU A 75 7.02 13.13 6.96
CA GLU A 75 6.33 14.04 7.87
C GLU A 75 4.90 13.55 8.15
N LEU A 76 4.59 13.41 9.44
CA LEU A 76 3.26 13.03 9.90
C LEU A 76 2.31 14.23 9.80
N PRO A 77 1.06 14.02 9.35
CA PRO A 77 0.02 15.04 9.39
C PRO A 77 -0.19 15.58 10.81
N ASN A 78 -0.42 16.90 10.94
CA ASN A 78 -0.54 17.59 12.23
C ASN A 78 -1.69 17.05 13.09
N ASP A 79 -2.79 16.63 12.47
CA ASP A 79 -3.93 15.98 13.11
C ASP A 79 -3.52 14.67 13.81
N VAL A 80 -2.66 13.87 13.20
CA VAL A 80 -2.13 12.63 13.79
C VAL A 80 -1.17 12.95 14.93
N LEU A 81 -0.29 13.94 14.75
CA LEU A 81 0.67 14.37 15.78
C LEU A 81 -0.05 14.86 17.05
N ASN A 82 -1.14 15.62 16.89
CA ASN A 82 -1.95 16.11 18.01
C ASN A 82 -2.68 15.00 18.76
N LEU A 83 -2.88 13.84 18.13
CA LEU A 83 -3.48 12.67 18.78
C LEU A 83 -2.49 11.95 19.70
N ILE A 84 -1.18 12.07 19.46
CA ILE A 84 -0.14 11.36 20.22
C ILE A 84 -0.18 11.81 21.68
N GLY A 85 -0.34 10.85 22.61
CA GLY A 85 -0.45 11.14 24.05
C GLY A 85 -1.88 11.43 24.54
N THR A 86 -2.87 11.49 23.65
CA THR A 86 -4.29 11.63 24.01
C THR A 86 -4.92 10.24 24.26
N LYS A 87 -5.94 10.16 25.13
CA LYS A 87 -6.67 8.90 25.42
C LYS A 87 -7.27 8.20 24.20
N ALA A 88 -7.51 8.92 23.10
CA ALA A 88 -8.04 8.35 21.86
C ALA A 88 -7.01 7.49 21.09
N SER A 89 -5.73 7.55 21.44
CA SER A 89 -4.64 6.86 20.73
C SER A 89 -4.30 5.47 21.28
N TYR A 90 -4.86 5.09 22.44
CA TYR A 90 -4.59 3.83 23.15
C TYR A 90 -5.86 3.02 23.35
#